data_AF-A0A3D3JK35-F1
#
_entry.id   AF-A0A3D3JK35-F1
#
_cell.length_a   1.000
_cell.length_b   1.000
_cell.length_c   1.000
_cell.angle_alpha   90.00
_cell.angle_beta   90.00
_cell.angle_gamma   90.00
#
_symmetry.space_group_name_H-M   'P 1'
#
loop_
_entity.id
_entity.type
_entity.pdbx_description
1 polymer ?
#
loop_
_entity_poly.entity_id
_entity_poly.type
_entity_poly.pdbx_seq_one_letter_code
_entity_poly.pdbx_strand_id
1 'polypeptide(L)'
;MSDHVDVQDSIATRFLGIALGLIVIGLLIVVKDSFGWHHGAVGAIGGVLGATLGAAGTSVQGPINAAVLGWAGALVFAGSVLLFAGILPV
;
A
#
# COMPACT_ATOMS: atom_id res chain seq x y z
N MET A 1 -11.40 22.67 -22.00
CA MET A 1 -10.94 21.28 -22.16
C MET A 1 -10.17 20.94 -20.90
N SER A 2 -10.78 20.15 -20.01
CA SER A 2 -10.08 19.64 -18.83
C SER A 2 -9.11 18.59 -19.36
N ASP A 3 -7.82 18.93 -19.47
CA ASP A 3 -6.76 17.95 -19.66
C ASP A 3 -6.73 17.08 -18.40
N HIS A 4 -7.55 16.03 -18.41
CA HIS A 4 -7.39 14.95 -17.46
C HIS A 4 -6.04 14.31 -17.80
N VAL A 5 -5.05 14.55 -16.94
CA VAL A 5 -3.78 13.83 -17.00
C VAL A 5 -4.11 12.38 -16.65
N ASP A 6 -4.32 11.57 -17.68
CA ASP A 6 -4.66 10.16 -17.52
C ASP A 6 -3.56 9.44 -16.74
N VAL A 7 -3.97 8.64 -15.75
CA VAL A 7 -3.06 7.82 -14.96
C VAL A 7 -2.31 6.88 -15.90
N GLN A 8 -0.97 6.93 -15.87
CA GLN A 8 -0.13 6.10 -16.73
C GLN A 8 0.05 4.72 -16.09
N ASP A 9 -0.96 3.89 -16.24
CA ASP A 9 -0.95 2.51 -15.79
C ASP A 9 -0.30 1.58 -16.84
N SER A 10 1.00 1.34 -16.66
CA SER A 10 1.79 0.41 -17.46
C SER A 10 2.26 -0.79 -16.63
N ILE A 11 2.76 -1.84 -17.26
CA ILE A 11 3.35 -2.99 -16.55
C ILE A 11 4.46 -2.53 -15.57
N ALA A 12 5.27 -1.54 -15.97
CA ALA A 12 6.35 -1.02 -15.12
C ALA A 12 5.82 -0.32 -13.86
N THR A 13 4.78 0.51 -13.98
CA THR A 13 4.17 1.19 -12.82
C THR A 13 3.45 0.24 -11.89
N ARG A 14 2.79 -0.80 -12.44
CA ARG A 14 2.21 -1.90 -11.66
C ARG A 14 3.28 -2.63 -10.87
N PHE A 15 4.36 -3.05 -11.54
CA PHE A 15 5.47 -3.74 -10.90
C PHE A 15 6.07 -2.91 -9.77
N LEU A 16 6.34 -1.63 -10.03
CA LEU A 16 6.89 -0.72 -9.02
C LEU A 16 5.94 -0.51 -7.83
N GLY A 17 4.64 -0.34 -8.10
CA GLY A 17 3.62 -0.23 -7.06
C GLY A 17 3.50 -1.51 -6.22
N ILE A 18 3.48 -2.68 -6.85
CA ILE A 18 3.46 -3.98 -6.16
C ILE A 18 4.72 -4.16 -5.31
N ALA A 19 5.91 -3.88 -5.87
CA ALA A 19 7.17 -3.98 -5.15
C ALA A 19 7.18 -3.06 -3.91
N LEU A 20 6.75 -1.81 -4.07
CA LEU A 20 6.61 -0.87 -2.96
C LEU A 20 5.62 -1.39 -1.91
N GLY A 21 4.47 -1.90 -2.33
CA GLY A 21 3.47 -2.43 -1.41
C GLY A 21 3.98 -3.62 -0.60
N LEU A 22 4.71 -4.55 -1.24
CA LEU A 22 5.30 -5.71 -0.56
C LEU A 22 6.37 -5.29 0.45
N ILE A 23 7.21 -4.29 0.11
CA ILE A 23 8.19 -3.74 1.04
C ILE A 23 7.50 -3.17 2.29
N VAL A 24 6.43 -2.38 2.10
CA VAL A 24 5.69 -1.78 3.23
C VAL A 24 5.03 -2.85 4.10
N ILE A 25 4.42 -3.88 3.50
CA ILE A 25 3.85 -5.02 4.25
C ILE A 25 4.95 -5.74 5.05
N GLY A 26 6.11 -6.00 4.43
CA GLY A 26 7.25 -6.59 5.11
C GLY A 26 7.73 -5.76 6.30
N LEU A 27 7.79 -4.44 6.16
CA LEU A 27 8.14 -3.53 7.26
C LEU A 27 7.10 -3.57 8.39
N LEU A 28 5.81 -3.65 8.07
CA LEU A 28 4.75 -3.78 9.08
C LEU A 28 4.89 -5.10 9.87
N ILE A 29 5.22 -6.20 9.19
CA ILE A 29 5.49 -7.49 9.84
C ILE A 29 6.72 -7.38 10.75
N VAL A 30 7.82 -6.81 10.27
CA VAL A 30 9.03 -6.60 11.07
C VAL A 30 8.75 -5.74 12.31
N VAL A 31 7.98 -4.66 12.18
CA VAL A 31 7.57 -3.82 13.31
C VAL A 31 6.74 -4.63 14.29
N LYS A 32 5.76 -5.40 13.79
CA LYS A 32 4.93 -6.27 14.62
C LYS A 32 5.78 -7.22 15.46
N ASP A 33 6.76 -7.88 14.86
CA ASP A 33 7.60 -8.87 15.57
C ASP A 33 8.65 -8.23 16.47
N SER A 34 9.27 -7.13 16.04
CA SER A 34 10.31 -6.44 16.81
C SER A 34 9.76 -5.81 18.10
N PHE A 35 8.52 -5.33 18.07
CA PHE A 35 7.87 -4.69 19.22
C PHE A 35 6.87 -5.61 19.95
N GLY A 36 6.64 -6.84 19.46
CA GLY A 36 5.67 -7.77 20.03
C GLY A 36 4.22 -7.27 19.95
N TRP A 37 3.89 -6.47 18.94
CA TRP A 37 2.55 -5.88 18.81
C TRP A 37 1.50 -6.90 18.35
N HIS A 38 0.25 -6.67 18.73
CA HIS A 38 -0.86 -7.49 18.28
C HIS A 38 -1.11 -7.33 16.77
N HIS A 39 -1.41 -8.45 16.11
CA HIS A 39 -1.80 -8.51 14.70
C HIS A 39 -2.88 -7.48 14.34
N GLY A 40 -3.92 -7.35 15.17
CA GLY A 40 -5.00 -6.40 14.96
C GLY A 40 -4.54 -4.93 15.01
N ALA A 41 -3.62 -4.57 15.92
CA ALA A 41 -3.15 -3.20 16.03
C ALA A 41 -2.31 -2.80 14.80
N VAL A 42 -1.37 -3.65 14.40
CA VAL A 42 -0.50 -3.39 13.24
C VAL A 42 -1.31 -3.45 11.94
N GLY A 43 -2.23 -4.40 11.82
CA GLY A 43 -3.13 -4.50 10.68
C GLY A 43 -4.06 -3.29 10.55
N ALA A 44 -4.55 -2.72 11.65
CA ALA A 44 -5.35 -1.49 11.61
C ALA A 44 -4.52 -0.28 11.14
N ILE A 45 -3.30 -0.10 11.68
CA ILE A 45 -2.38 0.96 11.27
C ILE A 45 -1.99 0.81 9.80
N GLY A 46 -1.63 -0.41 9.39
CA GLY A 46 -1.31 -0.74 8.01
C GLY A 46 -2.48 -0.51 7.05
N GLY A 47 -3.71 -0.82 7.49
CA GLY A 47 -4.93 -0.57 6.72
C GLY A 47 -5.13 0.93 6.47
N VAL A 48 -5.01 1.76 7.51
CA VAL A 48 -5.06 3.22 7.37
C VAL A 48 -3.94 3.73 6.47
N LEU A 49 -2.73 3.19 6.61
CA LEU A 49 -1.59 3.55 5.77
C LEU A 49 -1.85 3.20 4.29
N GLY A 50 -2.35 2.00 4.00
CA GLY A 50 -2.68 1.57 2.64
C GLY A 50 -3.78 2.42 2.00
N ALA A 51 -4.83 2.73 2.77
CA ALA A 51 -5.90 3.63 2.32
C ALA A 51 -5.37 5.04 2.05
N THR A 52 -4.51 5.57 2.93
CA THR A 52 -3.89 6.89 2.78
C THR A 52 -2.98 6.92 1.56
N LEU A 53 -2.20 5.87 1.32
CA LEU A 53 -1.30 5.77 0.17
C LEU A 53 -2.09 5.73 -1.15
N GLY A 54 -3.17 4.93 -1.20
CA GLY A 54 -4.06 4.86 -2.35
C GLY A 54 -4.76 6.20 -2.63
N ALA A 55 -5.25 6.87 -1.58
CA ALA A 55 -5.84 8.20 -1.68
C ALA A 55 -4.82 9.27 -2.10
N ALA A 56 -3.58 9.21 -1.61
CA ALA A 56 -2.51 10.11 -2.03
C ALA A 56 -2.23 10.01 -3.54
N GLY A 57 -2.46 8.84 -4.14
CA GLY A 57 -2.41 8.64 -5.59
C GLY A 57 -3.34 9.56 -6.39
N THR A 58 -4.44 10.05 -5.80
CA THR A 58 -5.36 10.99 -6.48
C THR A 58 -4.90 12.45 -6.39
N SER A 59 -3.97 12.74 -5.48
CA SER A 59 -3.52 14.10 -5.15
C SER A 59 -2.06 14.36 -5.54
N VAL A 60 -1.32 13.32 -5.96
CA VAL A 60 0.08 13.44 -6.37
C VAL A 60 0.21 14.04 -7.76
N GLN A 61 1.20 14.90 -7.95
CA GLN A 61 1.58 15.38 -9.27
C GLN A 61 2.35 14.29 -10.02
N GLY A 62 1.83 13.90 -11.18
CA GLY A 62 2.48 12.97 -12.09
C GLY A 62 1.66 11.68 -12.31
N PRO A 63 1.35 11.32 -13.56
CA PRO A 63 0.51 10.16 -13.88
C PRO A 63 1.13 8.82 -13.49
N ILE A 64 2.47 8.74 -13.47
CA ILE A 64 3.23 7.56 -13.02
C ILE A 64 3.10 7.39 -11.51
N ASN A 65 3.29 8.47 -10.75
CA ASN A 65 3.24 8.44 -9.29
C ASN A 65 1.83 8.02 -8.81
N ALA A 66 0.80 8.54 -9.47
CA ALA A 66 -0.59 8.16 -9.20
C ALA A 66 -0.82 6.64 -9.36
N ALA A 67 -0.32 6.05 -10.45
CA ALA A 67 -0.43 4.62 -10.69
C ALA A 67 0.32 3.79 -9.64
N VAL A 68 1.56 4.16 -9.33
CA VAL A 68 2.41 3.45 -8.37
C VAL A 68 1.80 3.47 -6.98
N LEU A 69 1.34 4.64 -6.51
CA LEU A 69 0.71 4.78 -5.19
C LEU A 69 -0.66 4.09 -5.14
N GLY A 70 -1.42 4.07 -6.23
CA GLY A 70 -2.67 3.31 -6.31
C GLY A 70 -2.45 1.81 -6.09
N TRP A 71 -1.51 1.21 -6.83
CA TRP A 71 -1.18 -0.21 -6.69
C TRP A 71 -0.55 -0.54 -5.34
N ALA A 72 0.40 0.26 -4.87
CA ALA A 72 1.01 0.07 -3.56
C ALA A 72 -0.03 0.19 -2.44
N GLY A 73 -0.93 1.17 -2.51
CA GLY A 73 -1.94 1.42 -1.48
C GLY A 73 -2.96 0.29 -1.40
N ALA A 74 -3.46 -0.18 -2.55
CA ALA A 74 -4.35 -1.32 -2.62
C ALA A 74 -3.70 -2.59 -2.05
N LEU A 75 -2.43 -2.84 -2.37
CA LEU A 75 -1.71 -4.00 -1.87
C LEU A 75 -1.48 -3.91 -0.36
N VAL A 76 -1.00 -2.77 0.14
CA VAL A 76 -0.78 -2.54 1.59
C VAL A 76 -2.08 -2.67 2.35
N PHE A 77 -3.19 -2.14 1.82
CA PHE A 77 -4.49 -2.29 2.45
C PHE A 77 -4.89 -3.77 2.54
N ALA A 78 -4.84 -4.50 1.43
CA ALA A 78 -5.18 -5.92 1.39
C ALA A 78 -4.26 -6.75 2.31
N GLY A 79 -2.96 -6.53 2.26
CA GLY A 79 -1.99 -7.17 3.13
C GLY A 79 -2.24 -6.86 4.61
N SER A 80 -2.61 -5.63 4.93
CA SER A 80 -2.91 -5.25 6.31
C SER A 80 -4.21 -5.86 6.83
N VAL A 81 -5.21 -6.08 5.97
CA VAL A 81 -6.40 -6.87 6.30
C VAL A 81 -6.03 -8.33 6.60
N LEU A 82 -5.15 -8.93 5.79
CA LEU A 82 -4.65 -10.28 6.04
C LEU A 82 -3.82 -10.36 7.33
N LEU A 83 -3.02 -9.34 7.64
CA LEU A 83 -2.26 -9.23 8.89
C LEU A 83 -3.20 -9.06 10.09
N PHE A 84 -4.23 -8.21 9.97
CA PHE A 84 -5.26 -8.02 10.98
C PHE A 84 -5.97 -9.33 11.32
N ALA A 85 -6.33 -10.10 10.29
CA ALA A 85 -6.97 -11.41 10.41
C ALA A 85 -6.03 -12.50 10.95
N GLY A 86 -4.74 -12.20 11.13
CA GLY A 86 -3.73 -13.20 11.55
C GLY A 86 -3.45 -14.26 10.47
N ILE A 87 -3.83 -14.01 9.21
CA ILE A 87 -3.60 -14.92 8.09
C ILE A 87 -2.17 -14.80 7.59
N LEU A 88 -1.63 -13.58 7.50
CA LEU A 88 -0.22 -13.37 7.18
C LEU A 88 0.61 -13.83 8.38
N PRO A 89 1.31 -14.96 8.25
CA PRO A 89 2.13 -15.48 9.32
C PRO A 89 3.47 -14.72 9.32
N VAL A 90 4.04 -14.69 10.52
CA VAL A 90 5.47 -14.47 10.74
C VAL A 90 6.21 -15.66 10.17
#